data_AF-A0A833LGS4-F1
#
_entry.id   AF-A0A833LGS4-F1
#
_cell.length_a   1.000
_cell.length_b   1.000
_cell.length_c   1.000
_cell.angle_alpha   90.00
_cell.angle_beta   90.00
_cell.angle_gamma   90.00
#
_symmetry.space_group_name_H-M   'P 1'
#
loop_
_entity.id
_entity.type
_entity.pdbx_description
1 polymer ?
#
loop_
_entity_poly.entity_id
_entity_poly.type
_entity_poly.pdbx_seq_one_letter_code
_entity_poly.pdbx_strand_id
1 'polypeptide(L)'
;MGGRISIGFLGAAQLDKYGNINTTVIGDYRHPKVRLPGGGGAPEIATSCGEIYITLKQAKRSMVDKIDFVTSLGHGEGGDHRQRLGITTKGPTLLITDLALWKPDPVSKEFTVVSLHPGVTRDMVQDSCGWRVSYAERLEQTPAPTALELETLRDLQARTAAAHGGAR
;
A
#
# COMPACT_ATOMS: atom_id res chain seq x y z
N MET A 1 18.26 3.14 -14.89
CA MET A 1 18.61 4.42 -14.21
C MET A 1 17.90 4.55 -12.84
N GLY A 2 17.71 3.48 -12.04
CA GLY A 2 16.78 3.52 -10.88
C GLY A 2 17.24 2.96 -9.53
N GLY A 3 18.39 2.30 -9.43
CA GLY A 3 18.80 1.58 -8.20
C GLY A 3 19.34 2.43 -7.04
N ARG A 4 19.13 3.76 -7.06
CA ARG A 4 19.57 4.67 -5.98
C ARG A 4 18.46 5.00 -4.98
N ILE A 5 17.21 4.71 -5.34
CA ILE A 5 16.07 4.96 -4.47
C ILE A 5 15.82 3.71 -3.63
N SER A 6 16.05 3.83 -2.32
CA SER A 6 15.91 2.71 -1.39
C SER A 6 14.46 2.32 -1.18
N ILE A 7 13.59 3.29 -0.92
CA ILE A 7 12.18 3.07 -0.56
C ILE A 7 11.29 4.02 -1.39
N GLY A 8 10.32 3.46 -2.10
CA GLY A 8 9.26 4.19 -2.78
C GLY A 8 7.93 4.13 -2.01
N PHE A 9 7.18 5.23 -1.97
CA PHE A 9 5.82 5.24 -1.42
C PHE A 9 4.79 5.27 -2.54
N LEU A 10 3.79 4.38 -2.49
CA LEU A 10 2.71 4.31 -3.47
C LEU A 10 1.33 4.31 -2.79
N GLY A 11 0.38 4.98 -3.42
CA GLY A 11 -1.05 4.85 -3.12
C GLY A 11 -1.74 3.93 -4.14
N ALA A 12 -2.99 3.56 -3.85
CA ALA A 12 -3.76 2.66 -4.71
C ALA A 12 -5.25 3.07 -4.78
N ALA A 13 -5.88 2.87 -5.94
CA ALA A 13 -7.34 2.91 -6.05
C ALA A 13 -7.95 1.53 -5.83
N GLN A 14 -7.33 0.49 -6.41
CA GLN A 14 -7.49 -0.91 -5.98
C GLN A 14 -6.13 -1.54 -5.69
N LEU A 15 -6.13 -2.46 -4.76
CA LEU A 15 -5.00 -3.25 -4.28
C LEU A 15 -5.48 -4.70 -4.12
N ASP A 16 -4.67 -5.67 -4.53
CA ASP A 16 -4.91 -7.08 -4.22
C ASP A 16 -3.99 -7.62 -3.10
N LYS A 17 -4.22 -8.89 -2.75
CA LYS A 17 -3.46 -9.60 -1.70
C LYS A 17 -1.96 -9.72 -1.98
N TYR A 18 -1.49 -9.56 -3.21
CA TYR A 18 -0.06 -9.58 -3.57
C TYR A 18 0.54 -8.19 -3.69
N GLY A 19 -0.25 -7.15 -3.44
CA GLY A 19 0.16 -5.75 -3.54
C GLY A 19 0.24 -5.22 -4.97
N ASN A 20 -0.45 -5.84 -5.93
CA ASN A 20 -0.62 -5.25 -7.24
C ASN A 20 -1.58 -4.07 -7.13
N ILE A 21 -1.24 -2.97 -7.80
CA ILE A 21 -1.96 -1.70 -7.69
C ILE A 21 -2.67 -1.40 -9.01
N ASN A 22 -3.92 -0.98 -8.90
CA ASN A 22 -4.66 -0.35 -9.97
C ASN A 22 -4.91 1.12 -9.66
N THR A 23 -4.50 1.98 -10.58
CA THR A 23 -4.86 3.40 -10.61
C THR A 23 -5.26 3.85 -12.01
N THR A 24 -5.55 2.91 -12.94
CA THR A 24 -5.86 3.23 -14.34
C THR A 24 -7.35 3.10 -14.66
N VAL A 25 -7.96 1.93 -14.42
CA VAL A 25 -9.32 1.64 -14.93
C VAL A 25 -10.09 0.73 -13.98
N ILE A 26 -11.40 0.91 -13.85
CA ILE A 26 -12.30 -0.06 -13.19
C ILE A 26 -13.23 -0.66 -14.24
N GLY A 27 -13.35 -1.99 -14.24
CA GLY A 27 -14.04 -2.76 -15.29
C GLY A 27 -13.20 -2.99 -16.55
N ASP A 28 -13.86 -3.21 -17.69
CA ASP A 28 -13.19 -3.51 -18.96
C ASP A 28 -12.22 -2.38 -19.38
N TYR A 29 -11.02 -2.77 -19.83
CA TYR A 29 -10.01 -1.78 -20.19
C TYR A 29 -10.43 -0.94 -21.40
N ARG A 30 -11.07 -1.54 -22.42
CA ARG A 30 -11.47 -0.80 -23.64
C ARG A 30 -12.72 0.05 -23.40
N HIS A 31 -13.62 -0.41 -22.54
CA HIS A 31 -14.89 0.24 -22.18
C HIS A 31 -15.03 0.31 -20.65
N PRO A 32 -14.29 1.20 -19.98
CA PRO A 32 -14.29 1.30 -18.52
C PRO A 32 -15.66 1.66 -17.97
N LYS A 33 -15.94 1.12 -16.78
CA LYS A 33 -16.96 1.71 -15.92
C LYS A 33 -16.48 3.02 -15.30
N VAL A 34 -15.20 3.07 -14.89
CA VAL A 34 -14.56 4.27 -14.32
C VAL A 34 -13.14 4.42 -14.87
N ARG A 35 -12.76 5.64 -15.25
CA ARG A 35 -11.35 6.00 -15.50
C ARG A 35 -10.75 6.68 -14.29
N LEU A 36 -9.55 6.26 -13.95
CA LEU A 36 -8.75 6.75 -12.83
C LEU A 36 -7.58 7.60 -13.38
N PRO A 37 -6.84 8.32 -12.53
CA PRO A 37 -5.78 9.24 -12.96
C PRO A 37 -4.66 8.62 -13.81
N GLY A 38 -4.49 7.30 -13.79
CA GLY A 38 -3.45 6.57 -14.51
C GLY A 38 -2.26 6.21 -13.62
N GLY A 39 -1.21 5.64 -14.23
CA GLY A 39 -0.02 5.19 -13.51
C GLY A 39 0.92 6.31 -13.05
N GLY A 40 1.01 7.41 -13.81
CA GLY A 40 2.06 8.40 -13.58
C GLY A 40 3.43 7.73 -13.54
N GLY A 41 4.24 8.03 -12.51
CA GLY A 41 5.52 7.35 -12.25
C GLY A 41 5.46 6.13 -11.34
N ALA A 42 4.26 5.71 -10.91
CA ALA A 42 4.08 4.57 -10.00
C ALA A 42 4.60 3.23 -10.58
N PRO A 43 4.42 2.91 -11.88
CA PRO A 43 4.96 1.67 -12.46
C PRO A 43 6.50 1.59 -12.38
N GLU A 44 7.18 2.71 -12.61
CA GLU A 44 8.64 2.81 -12.52
C GLU A 44 9.10 2.67 -11.07
N ILE A 45 8.43 3.35 -10.13
CA ILE A 45 8.70 3.19 -8.69
C ILE A 45 8.54 1.72 -8.28
N ALA A 46 7.47 1.07 -8.75
CA ALA A 46 7.11 -0.30 -8.36
C ALA A 46 8.10 -1.38 -8.83
N THR A 47 8.90 -1.08 -9.83
CA THR A 47 9.87 -2.02 -10.41
C THR A 47 11.31 -1.62 -10.13
N SER A 48 11.58 -0.33 -9.93
CA SER A 48 12.95 0.21 -9.86
C SER A 48 13.42 0.61 -8.47
N CYS A 49 12.53 0.91 -7.52
CA CYS A 49 12.94 1.20 -6.13
C CYS A 49 13.33 -0.08 -5.41
N GLY A 50 14.32 0.01 -4.50
CA GLY A 50 14.82 -1.15 -3.74
C GLY A 50 13.70 -1.93 -3.04
N GLU A 51 12.78 -1.20 -2.40
CA GLU A 51 11.51 -1.69 -1.88
C GLU A 51 10.41 -0.63 -1.91
N ILE A 52 9.17 -1.05 -1.68
CA ILE A 52 7.98 -0.20 -1.80
C ILE A 52 7.13 -0.31 -0.54
N TYR A 53 6.71 0.84 -0.03
CA TYR A 53 5.69 0.97 1.00
C TYR A 53 4.38 1.46 0.35
N ILE A 54 3.29 0.77 0.64
CA ILE A 54 1.96 1.12 0.14
C ILE A 54 1.19 1.79 1.27
N THR A 55 0.59 2.95 1.00
CA THR A 55 -0.30 3.63 1.95
C THR A 55 -1.71 3.70 1.37
N LEU A 56 -2.70 3.23 2.13
CA LEU A 56 -4.07 3.14 1.65
C LEU A 56 -5.08 3.28 2.80
N LYS A 57 -6.15 4.05 2.60
CA LYS A 57 -7.32 3.95 3.45
C LYS A 57 -8.09 2.66 3.12
N GLN A 58 -8.19 1.76 4.08
CA GLN A 58 -8.73 0.42 3.88
C GLN A 58 -10.25 0.47 3.68
N ALA A 59 -10.73 -0.16 2.59
CA ALA A 59 -12.14 -0.28 2.26
C ALA A 59 -12.35 -1.44 1.28
N LYS A 60 -13.52 -2.10 1.30
CA LYS A 60 -13.82 -3.23 0.40
C LYS A 60 -13.66 -2.90 -1.09
N ARG A 61 -13.81 -1.63 -1.48
CA ARG A 61 -13.63 -1.18 -2.87
C ARG A 61 -12.17 -1.00 -3.27
N SER A 62 -11.29 -0.75 -2.31
CA SER A 62 -9.87 -0.50 -2.53
C SER A 62 -9.01 -1.72 -2.24
N MET A 63 -9.42 -2.61 -1.35
CA MET A 63 -8.78 -3.90 -1.11
C MET A 63 -9.69 -4.99 -1.67
N VAL A 64 -9.38 -5.46 -2.88
CA VAL A 64 -10.20 -6.41 -3.64
C VAL A 64 -9.43 -7.71 -3.89
N ASP A 65 -10.12 -8.85 -3.96
CA ASP A 65 -9.48 -10.15 -4.19
C ASP A 65 -8.71 -10.19 -5.54
N LYS A 66 -9.27 -9.54 -6.56
CA LYS A 66 -8.66 -9.39 -7.88
C LYS A 66 -8.90 -7.98 -8.40
N ILE A 67 -7.82 -7.31 -8.82
CA ILE A 67 -7.91 -5.99 -9.46
C ILE A 67 -8.28 -6.13 -10.94
N ASP A 68 -8.93 -5.09 -11.47
CA ASP A 68 -9.36 -5.07 -12.88
C ASP A 68 -8.19 -4.86 -13.85
N PHE A 69 -7.14 -4.17 -13.41
CA PHE A 69 -5.97 -3.86 -14.21
C PHE A 69 -4.74 -3.66 -13.34
N VAL A 70 -3.60 -4.23 -13.75
CA VAL A 70 -2.32 -4.03 -13.06
C VAL A 70 -1.66 -2.77 -13.62
N THR A 71 -1.79 -1.66 -12.90
CA THR A 71 -1.06 -0.42 -13.22
C THR A 71 0.38 -0.50 -12.74
N SER A 72 0.58 -0.96 -11.50
CA SER A 72 1.90 -1.08 -10.89
C SER A 72 2.05 -2.46 -10.26
N LEU A 73 3.14 -3.15 -10.63
CA LEU A 73 3.37 -4.54 -10.25
C LEU A 73 3.77 -4.64 -8.77
N GLY A 74 2.97 -5.40 -8.01
CA GLY A 74 3.31 -5.83 -6.66
C GLY A 74 4.15 -7.10 -6.70
N HIS A 75 3.70 -8.16 -6.04
CA HIS A 75 4.28 -9.51 -6.19
C HIS A 75 3.67 -10.31 -7.33
N GLY A 76 2.79 -9.70 -8.15
CA GLY A 76 2.19 -10.34 -9.30
C GLY A 76 1.28 -11.50 -8.90
N GLU A 77 1.75 -12.73 -9.07
CA GLU A 77 1.00 -13.96 -8.75
C GLU A 77 1.42 -14.54 -7.40
N GLY A 78 2.31 -13.84 -6.69
CA GLY A 78 2.96 -14.33 -5.48
C GLY A 78 4.23 -15.12 -5.77
N GLY A 79 4.79 -15.72 -4.72
CA GLY A 79 5.98 -16.57 -4.81
C GLY A 79 7.18 -15.87 -5.45
N ASP A 80 7.65 -16.44 -6.55
CA ASP A 80 8.82 -16.01 -7.32
C ASP A 80 8.46 -15.17 -8.55
N HIS A 81 7.20 -14.76 -8.75
CA HIS A 81 6.76 -14.15 -10.01
C HIS A 81 7.61 -12.93 -10.43
N ARG A 82 7.98 -12.05 -9.49
CA ARG A 82 8.89 -10.92 -9.78
C ARG A 82 10.23 -11.39 -10.37
N GLN A 83 10.81 -12.46 -9.82
CA GLN A 83 12.08 -13.02 -10.29
C GLN A 83 11.94 -13.60 -11.69
N ARG A 84 10.82 -14.29 -11.99
CA ARG A 84 10.52 -14.81 -13.34
C ARG A 84 10.43 -13.70 -14.39
N LEU A 85 10.04 -12.49 -13.98
CA LEU A 85 10.01 -11.30 -14.83
C LEU A 85 11.36 -10.54 -14.88
N GLY A 86 12.41 -11.06 -14.25
CA GLY A 86 13.73 -10.42 -14.19
C GLY A 86 13.81 -9.21 -13.26
N ILE A 87 12.81 -9.03 -12.40
CA ILE A 87 12.75 -7.89 -11.46
C ILE A 87 13.45 -8.29 -10.17
N THR A 88 14.55 -7.60 -9.87
CA THR A 88 15.45 -7.92 -8.75
C THR A 88 15.15 -7.14 -7.48
N THR A 89 14.25 -6.15 -7.54
CA THR A 89 13.83 -5.35 -6.39
C THR A 89 12.87 -6.13 -5.49
N LYS A 90 12.85 -5.80 -4.19
CA LYS A 90 12.04 -6.52 -3.19
C LYS A 90 10.54 -6.40 -3.44
N GLY A 91 10.08 -5.39 -4.18
CA GLY A 91 8.66 -5.10 -4.38
C GLY A 91 8.01 -4.53 -3.11
N PRO A 92 6.69 -4.72 -2.94
CA PRO A 92 5.98 -4.30 -1.74
C PRO A 92 6.49 -5.04 -0.50
N THR A 93 7.01 -4.32 0.49
CA THR A 93 7.49 -4.90 1.76
C THR A 93 6.68 -4.46 2.97
N LEU A 94 5.89 -3.39 2.83
CA LEU A 94 5.01 -2.89 3.86
C LEU A 94 3.75 -2.28 3.24
N LEU A 95 2.59 -2.65 3.77
CA LEU A 95 1.33 -1.95 3.52
C LEU A 95 0.85 -1.34 4.85
N ILE A 96 0.64 -0.02 4.83
CA ILE A 96 0.20 0.80 5.94
C ILE A 96 -1.23 1.24 5.64
N THR A 97 -2.16 0.84 6.49
CA THR A 97 -3.56 1.26 6.41
C THR A 97 -3.94 2.13 7.59
N ASP A 98 -5.16 2.65 7.61
CA ASP A 98 -5.75 3.29 8.78
C ASP A 98 -6.10 2.30 9.91
N LEU A 99 -5.98 0.99 9.66
CA LEU A 99 -6.35 -0.07 10.60
C LEU A 99 -5.17 -0.90 11.12
N ALA A 100 -4.17 -1.13 10.26
CA ALA A 100 -3.15 -2.13 10.49
C ALA A 100 -1.90 -1.96 9.62
N LEU A 101 -0.81 -2.60 10.06
CA LEU A 101 0.38 -2.85 9.27
C LEU A 101 0.36 -4.28 8.71
N TRP A 102 0.70 -4.39 7.43
CA TRP A 102 0.72 -5.63 6.67
C TRP A 102 2.09 -5.85 6.05
N LYS A 103 2.55 -7.10 6.02
CA LYS A 103 3.78 -7.50 5.34
C LYS A 103 3.51 -8.70 4.42
N PRO A 104 4.19 -8.81 3.27
CA PRO A 104 4.08 -10.00 2.44
C PRO A 104 4.61 -11.21 3.22
N ASP A 105 3.89 -12.33 3.16
CA ASP A 105 4.41 -13.61 3.61
C ASP A 105 5.72 -13.92 2.87
N PRO A 106 6.77 -14.43 3.55
CA PRO A 106 8.07 -14.66 2.92
C PRO A 106 8.02 -15.65 1.75
N VAL A 107 7.06 -16.58 1.73
CA VAL A 107 6.92 -17.64 0.72
C VAL A 107 5.84 -17.28 -0.29
N SER A 108 4.59 -17.12 0.13
CA SER A 108 3.46 -16.89 -0.77
C SER A 108 3.42 -15.46 -1.33
N LYS A 109 4.03 -14.51 -0.61
CA LYS A 109 3.94 -13.05 -0.85
C LYS A 109 2.54 -12.47 -0.66
N GLU A 110 1.59 -13.23 -0.10
CA GLU A 110 0.29 -12.67 0.30
C GLU A 110 0.45 -11.76 1.51
N PHE A 111 -0.24 -10.62 1.52
CA PHE A 111 -0.24 -9.72 2.65
C PHE A 111 -0.83 -10.39 3.89
N THR A 112 -0.05 -10.35 4.96
CA THR A 112 -0.39 -10.83 6.29
C THR A 112 -0.35 -9.66 7.26
N VAL A 113 -1.39 -9.54 8.10
CA VAL A 113 -1.44 -8.52 9.16
C VAL A 113 -0.41 -8.87 10.22
N VAL A 114 0.54 -7.97 10.45
CA VAL A 114 1.57 -8.13 11.48
C VAL A 114 1.31 -7.27 12.71
N SER A 115 0.55 -6.18 12.56
CA SER A 115 0.24 -5.27 13.66
C SER A 115 -1.13 -4.63 13.47
N LEU A 116 -1.95 -4.58 14.51
CA LEU A 116 -3.20 -3.81 14.53
C LEU A 116 -2.97 -2.46 15.21
N HIS A 117 -3.59 -1.40 14.71
CA HIS A 117 -3.57 -0.12 15.41
C HIS A 117 -4.41 -0.17 16.70
N PRO A 118 -4.13 0.70 17.69
CA PRO A 118 -4.89 0.73 18.94
C PRO A 118 -6.40 0.85 18.71
N GLY A 119 -7.18 -0.03 19.35
CA GLY A 119 -8.64 -0.06 19.24
C GLY A 119 -9.20 -0.78 18.01
N VAL A 120 -8.36 -1.28 17.09
CA VAL A 120 -8.81 -2.02 15.91
C VAL A 120 -8.95 -3.51 16.22
N THR A 121 -10.06 -4.12 15.77
CA THR A 121 -10.31 -5.56 15.88
C THR A 121 -10.05 -6.29 14.56
N ARG A 122 -9.92 -7.62 14.62
CA ARG A 122 -9.78 -8.46 13.42
C ARG A 122 -10.99 -8.34 12.50
N ASP A 123 -12.19 -8.26 13.07
CA ASP A 123 -13.44 -8.13 12.31
C ASP A 123 -13.47 -6.82 11.51
N MET A 124 -13.05 -5.70 12.10
CA MET A 124 -12.95 -4.42 11.38
C MET A 124 -12.04 -4.51 10.14
N VAL A 125 -10.93 -5.24 10.26
CA VAL A 125 -10.00 -5.46 9.15
C VAL A 125 -10.62 -6.38 8.10
N GLN A 126 -11.22 -7.50 8.50
CA GLN A 126 -11.85 -8.43 7.56
C GLN A 126 -13.06 -7.82 6.85
N ASP A 127 -13.87 -7.02 7.55
CA ASP A 127 -15.06 -6.34 7.00
C ASP A 127 -14.72 -5.25 6.00
N SER A 128 -13.47 -4.80 5.95
CA SER A 128 -13.00 -3.78 5.03
C SER A 128 -12.04 -4.34 3.96
N CYS A 129 -11.87 -5.66 3.92
CA CYS A 129 -11.00 -6.37 2.99
C CYS A 129 -11.80 -7.31 2.08
N GLY A 130 -11.50 -7.29 0.78
CA GLY A 130 -12.16 -8.11 -0.23
C GLY A 130 -11.64 -9.54 -0.34
N TRP A 131 -10.53 -9.86 0.33
CA TRP A 131 -9.99 -11.23 0.43
C TRP A 131 -9.97 -11.71 1.89
N ARG A 132 -9.70 -13.00 2.09
CA ARG A 132 -9.56 -13.58 3.42
C ARG A 132 -8.27 -13.10 4.08
N VAL A 133 -8.39 -12.47 5.25
CA VAL A 133 -7.26 -11.88 5.95
C VAL A 133 -6.45 -12.94 6.70
N SER A 134 -5.14 -12.95 6.46
CA SER A 134 -4.16 -13.72 7.23
C SER A 134 -3.51 -12.86 8.31
N TYR A 135 -3.20 -13.45 9.46
CA TYR A 135 -2.55 -12.77 10.58
C TYR A 135 -1.26 -13.50 10.95
N ALA A 136 -0.25 -12.74 11.36
CA ALA A 136 0.99 -13.30 11.88
C ALA A 136 0.72 -14.09 13.17
N GLU A 137 1.52 -15.13 13.42
CA GLU A 137 1.43 -15.95 14.64
C GLU A 137 1.52 -15.10 15.91
N ARG A 138 2.47 -14.15 15.90
CA ARG A 138 2.58 -13.10 16.91
C ARG A 138 2.04 -11.80 16.32
N LEU A 139 0.78 -11.53 16.62
CA LEU A 139 0.12 -10.28 16.25
C LEU A 139 0.46 -9.20 17.28
N GLU A 140 1.11 -8.13 16.81
CA GLU A 140 1.48 -6.99 17.66
C GLU A 140 0.38 -5.91 17.64
N GLN A 141 0.48 -4.98 18.58
CA GLN A 141 -0.25 -3.71 18.50
C GLN A 141 0.73 -2.60 18.09
N THR A 142 0.31 -1.74 17.17
CA THR A 142 1.14 -0.62 16.71
C THR A 142 1.31 0.36 17.88
N PRO A 143 2.56 0.73 18.25
CA PRO A 143 2.79 1.69 19.32
C PRO A 143 2.08 3.01 19.06
N ALA A 144 1.50 3.59 20.11
CA ALA A 144 1.01 4.95 20.03
C ALA A 144 2.18 5.91 19.79
N PRO A 145 2.00 6.98 19.00
CA PRO A 145 3.02 8.00 18.82
C PRO A 145 3.47 8.59 20.15
N THR A 146 4.76 8.85 20.27
CA THR A 146 5.36 9.52 21.43
C THR A 146 4.95 11.00 21.48
N ALA A 147 5.09 11.62 22.66
CA ALA A 147 4.84 13.05 22.81
C ALA A 147 5.71 13.89 21.85
N LEU A 148 6.99 13.53 21.71
CA LEU A 148 7.92 14.22 20.81
C LEU A 148 7.50 14.10 19.33
N GLU A 149 7.08 12.92 18.89
CA GLU A 149 6.58 12.73 17.51
C GLU A 149 5.31 13.56 17.26
N LEU A 150 4.39 13.60 18.22
CA LEU A 150 3.16 14.39 18.12
C LEU A 150 3.44 15.90 18.09
N GLU A 151 4.33 16.39 18.96
CA GLU A 151 4.76 17.78 18.98
C GLU A 151 5.42 18.18 17.67
N THR A 152 6.35 17.37 17.18
CA THR A 152 7.04 17.60 15.91
C THR A 152 6.06 17.63 14.73
N LEU A 153 5.11 16.68 14.68
CA LEU A 153 4.09 16.65 13.63
C LEU A 153 3.20 17.91 13.65
N ARG A 154 2.75 18.34 14.84
CA ARG A 154 1.91 19.53 14.99
C ARG A 154 2.65 20.80 14.60
N ASP A 155 3.92 20.91 14.95
CA ASP A 155 4.78 22.03 14.54
C ASP A 155 4.98 22.07 13.02
N LEU A 156 5.26 20.94 12.38
CA LEU A 156 5.35 20.85 10.91
C LEU A 156 4.04 21.25 10.21
N GLN A 157 2.90 20.83 10.75
CA GLN A 157 1.58 21.21 10.23
C GLN A 157 1.32 22.71 10.39
N ALA A 158 1.65 23.29 11.54
CA ALA A 158 1.51 24.73 11.78
C ALA A 158 2.36 25.56 10.83
N ARG A 159 3.61 25.16 10.57
CA ARG A 159 4.50 25.82 9.61
C ARG A 159 3.99 25.72 8.17
N THR A 160 3.51 24.54 7.78
CA THR A 160 2.88 24.32 6.46
C THR A 160 1.66 25.22 6.29
N ALA A 161 0.80 25.30 7.30
CA ALA A 161 -0.39 26.16 7.28
C ALA A 161 -0.02 27.65 7.19
N ALA A 162 1.00 28.10 7.93
CA ALA A 162 1.49 29.47 7.86
C ALA A 162 2.06 29.81 6.46
N ALA A 163 2.82 28.90 5.87
CA ALA A 163 3.40 29.08 4.53
C ALA A 163 2.34 29.15 3.41
N HIS A 164 1.27 28.36 3.51
CA HIS A 164 0.19 28.34 2.52
C HIS A 164 -0.96 29.33 2.82
N GLY A 165 -1.03 29.87 4.03
CA GLY A 165 -2.01 30.89 4.44
C GLY A 165 -1.69 32.31 3.99
N GLY A 166 -0.50 32.55 3.43
CA GLY A 166 -0.03 33.87 2.97
C GLY A 166 -0.32 34.22 1.51
N ALA A 167 -0.98 33.33 0.75
CA ALA A 167 -1.38 33.60 -0.64
C ALA A 167 -2.92 33.68 -0.73
N ARG A 168 -3.45 34.88 -0.47
CA ARG A 168 -4.76 35.33 -0.94
C ARG A 168 -4.61 36.68 -1.59
#